data_AF-K6DA95-F1
#
_entry.id   AF-K6DA95-F1
#
_cell.length_a   1.000
_cell.length_b   1.000
_cell.length_c   1.000
_cell.angle_alpha   90.00
_cell.angle_beta   90.00
_cell.angle_gamma   90.00
#
_symmetry.space_group_name_H-M   'P 1'
#
loop_
_entity.id
_entity.type
_entity.pdbx_description
1 polymer ?
#
loop_
_entity_poly.entity_id
_entity_poly.type
_entity_poly.pdbx_seq_one_letter_code
_entity_poly.pdbx_strand_id
1 'polypeptide(L)'
;MFTIHSFKNKNGFTLLEVLLSLTLIFLIVFPLFRFFLQAYDYTMDSRNKTIAVNIARNVVNYMEKQNIFVIKGYLDDTKGGNKFVTLSWGDCVEDETCVKPSVDGNRDLSTCSESEFNDFPLFTSGVDPSGNKIEDGRICLSVLAPEINNIDFKDQIKVYLTDYYEDRTKSDQLINLLKSENDQTAIIGQINPILSGSPNYESQLMKFYVVVTWHKKRDNIVLEGVISDEAFR
;
A
#
# COMPACT_ATOMS: atom_id res chain seq x y z
N MET A 1 39.30 -41.37 -23.67
CA MET A 1 38.49 -42.59 -23.87
C MET A 1 38.48 -43.33 -22.53
N PHE A 2 37.49 -43.07 -21.68
CA PHE A 2 37.36 -43.75 -20.38
C PHE A 2 36.56 -45.03 -20.59
N THR A 3 37.25 -46.16 -20.69
CA THR A 3 36.65 -47.48 -20.88
C THR A 3 36.18 -48.01 -19.52
N ILE A 4 34.87 -47.95 -19.27
CA ILE A 4 34.25 -48.54 -18.08
C ILE A 4 34.10 -50.05 -18.33
N HIS A 5 34.96 -50.85 -17.72
CA HIS A 5 34.86 -52.31 -17.74
C HIS A 5 33.78 -52.74 -16.75
N SER A 6 32.59 -53.09 -17.24
CA SER A 6 31.50 -53.65 -16.43
C SER A 6 31.85 -55.08 -16.02
N PHE A 7 32.23 -55.26 -14.76
CA PHE A 7 32.42 -56.58 -14.15
C PHE A 7 31.06 -57.25 -13.91
N LYS A 8 30.67 -58.16 -14.81
CA LYS A 8 29.55 -59.08 -14.56
C LYS A 8 29.92 -60.03 -13.43
N ASN A 9 29.32 -59.84 -12.25
CA ASN A 9 29.36 -60.82 -11.16
C ASN A 9 27.96 -61.04 -10.58
N LYS A 10 27.63 -62.26 -10.16
CA LYS A 10 26.28 -62.68 -9.69
C LYS A 10 25.95 -62.31 -8.24
N ASN A 11 26.69 -61.38 -7.64
CA ASN A 11 26.58 -60.97 -6.25
C ASN A 11 26.38 -59.45 -6.19
N GLY A 12 25.63 -58.96 -5.20
CA GLY A 12 25.09 -57.59 -5.12
C GLY A 12 26.10 -56.43 -5.25
N PHE A 13 25.57 -55.20 -5.34
CA PHE A 13 26.36 -53.99 -5.55
C PHE A 13 27.52 -53.83 -4.58
N THR A 14 28.68 -53.44 -5.10
CA THR A 14 29.84 -53.12 -4.28
C THR A 14 29.66 -51.76 -3.60
N LEU A 15 30.20 -51.58 -2.39
CA LEU A 15 30.13 -50.30 -1.67
C LEU A 15 30.77 -49.15 -2.46
N LEU A 16 31.81 -49.44 -3.24
CA LEU A 16 32.50 -48.47 -4.10
C LEU A 16 31.60 -47.97 -5.24
N GLU A 17 30.83 -48.84 -5.86
CA GLU A 17 29.92 -48.49 -6.96
C GLU A 17 28.79 -47.59 -6.47
N VAL A 18 28.21 -47.91 -5.30
CA VAL A 18 27.17 -47.08 -4.66
C VAL A 18 27.74 -45.71 -4.27
N LEU A 19 28.96 -45.67 -3.72
CA LEU A 19 29.62 -44.42 -3.33
C LEU A 19 29.91 -43.54 -4.56
N LEU A 20 30.39 -44.13 -5.66
CA LEU A 20 30.66 -43.43 -6.91
C LEU A 20 29.36 -42.86 -7.53
N SER A 21 28.25 -43.60 -7.50
CA SER A 21 26.97 -43.09 -7.98
C SER A 21 26.45 -41.92 -7.14
N LEU A 22 26.59 -41.99 -5.81
CA LEU A 22 26.13 -40.93 -4.91
C LEU A 22 26.94 -39.63 -5.09
N THR A 23 28.26 -39.73 -5.30
CA THR A 23 29.10 -38.55 -5.54
C THR A 23 28.76 -37.86 -6.85
N LEU A 24 28.51 -38.64 -7.92
CA LEU A 24 28.07 -38.09 -9.21
C LEU A 24 26.71 -37.40 -9.09
N ILE A 25 25.78 -37.94 -8.30
CA ILE A 25 24.49 -37.29 -8.03
C ILE A 25 24.68 -35.95 -7.32
N PHE A 26 25.49 -35.87 -6.27
CA PHE A 26 25.72 -34.61 -5.56
C PHE A 26 26.32 -33.54 -6.47
N LEU A 27 27.27 -33.92 -7.34
CA LEU A 27 27.87 -33.01 -8.31
C LEU A 27 26.83 -32.35 -9.21
N ILE A 28 25.76 -33.08 -9.56
CA ILE A 28 24.66 -32.57 -10.39
C ILE A 28 23.61 -31.82 -9.54
N VAL A 29 23.28 -32.31 -8.35
CA VAL A 29 22.21 -31.76 -7.50
C VAL A 29 22.58 -30.42 -6.88
N PHE A 30 23.83 -30.23 -6.45
CA PHE A 30 24.26 -28.96 -5.84
C PHE A 30 24.03 -27.72 -6.73
N PRO A 31 24.45 -27.70 -8.01
CA PRO A 31 24.18 -26.56 -8.88
C PRO A 31 22.70 -26.42 -9.22
N LEU A 32 21.96 -27.53 -9.39
CA LEU A 32 20.51 -27.48 -9.60
C LEU A 32 19.79 -26.86 -8.40
N PHE A 33 20.20 -27.20 -7.19
CA PHE A 33 19.60 -26.65 -5.97
C PHE A 33 19.74 -25.13 -5.88
N ARG A 34 20.89 -24.58 -6.31
CA ARG A 34 21.09 -23.12 -6.39
C ARG A 34 20.09 -22.44 -7.33
N PHE A 35 19.85 -23.04 -8.49
CA PHE A 35 18.84 -22.55 -9.44
C PHE A 35 17.43 -22.60 -8.84
N PHE A 36 17.08 -23.68 -8.13
CA PHE A 36 15.77 -23.79 -7.47
C PHE A 36 15.56 -22.74 -6.38
N LEU A 37 16.58 -22.47 -5.55
CA LEU A 37 16.49 -21.41 -4.55
C LEU A 37 16.22 -20.05 -5.18
N GLN A 38 16.94 -19.73 -6.26
CA GLN A 38 16.74 -18.47 -6.98
C GLN A 38 15.34 -18.39 -7.60
N ALA A 39 14.86 -19.45 -8.25
CA ALA A 39 13.53 -19.51 -8.84
C ALA A 39 12.42 -19.39 -7.78
N TYR A 40 12.65 -19.95 -6.59
CA TYR A 40 11.75 -19.82 -5.45
C TYR A 40 11.64 -18.36 -4.98
N ASP A 41 12.77 -17.68 -4.79
CA ASP A 41 12.80 -16.26 -4.39
C ASP A 41 12.08 -15.38 -5.41
N TYR A 42 12.31 -15.60 -6.72
CA TYR A 42 11.59 -14.87 -7.77
C TYR A 42 10.08 -15.11 -7.72
N THR A 43 9.65 -16.35 -7.46
CA THR A 43 8.22 -16.68 -7.36
C THR A 43 7.56 -15.98 -6.17
N MET A 44 8.26 -15.91 -5.03
CA MET A 44 7.79 -15.18 -3.86
C MET A 44 7.74 -13.67 -4.09
N ASP A 45 8.77 -13.10 -4.71
CA ASP A 45 8.80 -11.68 -5.10
C ASP A 45 7.63 -11.35 -6.04
N SER A 46 7.37 -12.17 -7.06
CA SER A 46 6.26 -11.99 -7.98
C SER A 46 4.91 -12.06 -7.26
N ARG A 47 4.73 -13.01 -6.34
CA ARG A 47 3.50 -13.12 -5.53
C ARG A 47 3.27 -11.86 -4.69
N ASN A 48 4.30 -11.41 -3.96
CA ASN A 48 4.20 -10.24 -3.10
C ASN A 48 3.90 -8.97 -3.92
N LYS A 49 4.53 -8.82 -5.09
CA LYS A 49 4.25 -7.74 -6.02
C LYS A 49 2.80 -7.76 -6.50
N THR A 50 2.25 -8.92 -6.85
CA THR A 50 0.84 -9.06 -7.25
C THR A 50 -0.11 -8.66 -6.14
N ILE A 51 0.15 -9.07 -4.90
CA ILE A 51 -0.65 -8.66 -3.73
C ILE A 51 -0.60 -7.15 -3.56
N ALA A 52 0.59 -6.54 -3.58
CA ALA A 52 0.76 -5.10 -3.43
C ALA A 52 0.04 -4.28 -4.52
N VAL A 53 0.09 -4.74 -5.78
CA VAL A 53 -0.65 -4.10 -6.88
C VAL A 53 -2.16 -4.19 -6.67
N ASN A 54 -2.66 -5.33 -6.17
CA ASN A 54 -4.08 -5.48 -5.90
C ASN A 54 -4.54 -4.58 -4.75
N ILE A 55 -3.74 -4.47 -3.69
CA ILE A 55 -3.96 -3.51 -2.59
C ILE A 55 -4.01 -2.09 -3.14
N ALA A 56 -3.00 -1.68 -3.92
CA ALA A 56 -2.94 -0.33 -4.47
C ALA A 56 -4.19 0.00 -5.30
N ARG A 57 -4.68 -0.94 -6.13
CA ARG A 57 -5.92 -0.77 -6.90
C ARG A 57 -7.15 -0.62 -6.02
N ASN A 58 -7.25 -1.40 -4.94
CA ASN A 58 -8.35 -1.29 -4.00
C ASN A 58 -8.36 0.07 -3.31
N VAL A 59 -7.18 0.57 -2.89
CA VAL A 59 -7.04 1.91 -2.31
C VAL A 59 -7.42 2.98 -3.32
N VAL A 60 -6.95 2.90 -4.57
CA VAL A 60 -7.34 3.85 -5.64
C VAL A 60 -8.85 3.86 -5.83
N ASN A 61 -9.46 2.69 -6.02
CA ASN A 61 -10.91 2.56 -6.22
C ASN A 61 -11.72 3.12 -5.05
N TYR A 62 -11.18 3.04 -3.84
CA TYR A 62 -11.82 3.60 -2.65
C TYR A 62 -11.65 5.12 -2.56
N MET A 63 -10.46 5.63 -2.86
CA MET A 63 -10.17 7.07 -2.86
C MET A 63 -10.95 7.81 -3.95
N GLU A 64 -11.11 7.24 -5.15
CA GLU A 64 -11.90 7.84 -6.24
C GLU A 64 -13.39 8.01 -5.91
N LYS A 65 -13.90 7.30 -4.90
CA LYS A 65 -15.30 7.40 -4.46
C LYS A 65 -15.50 8.41 -3.34
N GLN A 66 -14.44 9.00 -2.82
CA GLN A 66 -14.55 9.95 -1.72
C GLN A 66 -15.03 11.30 -2.22
N ASN A 67 -15.69 12.05 -1.34
CA ASN A 67 -16.13 13.40 -1.64
C ASN A 67 -14.94 14.37 -1.56
N ILE A 68 -14.69 15.10 -2.65
CA ILE A 68 -13.58 16.05 -2.73
C ILE A 68 -13.66 17.17 -1.70
N PHE A 69 -14.86 17.67 -1.38
CA PHE A 69 -15.05 18.77 -0.43
C PHE A 69 -14.73 18.33 1.00
N VAL A 70 -15.12 17.11 1.37
CA VAL A 70 -14.79 16.51 2.67
C VAL A 70 -13.28 16.35 2.82
N ILE A 71 -12.62 15.80 1.79
CA ILE A 71 -11.17 15.62 1.81
C ILE A 71 -10.46 16.96 1.91
N LYS A 72 -10.81 17.94 1.07
CA LYS A 72 -10.19 19.27 1.11
C LYS A 72 -10.35 19.94 2.48
N GLY A 73 -11.56 19.93 3.04
CA GLY A 73 -11.83 20.47 4.37
C GLY A 73 -10.95 19.85 5.45
N TYR A 74 -10.82 18.52 5.46
CA TYR A 74 -9.93 17.84 6.39
C TYR A 74 -8.45 18.23 6.21
N LEU A 75 -7.96 18.32 4.96
CA LEU A 75 -6.55 18.63 4.70
C LEU A 75 -6.21 20.08 5.07
N ASP A 76 -7.11 21.01 4.81
CA ASP A 76 -6.93 22.43 5.11
C ASP A 76 -6.86 22.66 6.63
N ASP A 77 -7.70 21.95 7.39
CA ASP A 77 -7.79 22.07 8.85
C ASP A 77 -6.66 21.31 9.58
N THR A 78 -6.31 20.10 9.12
CA THR A 78 -5.35 19.23 9.86
C THR A 78 -3.91 19.32 9.39
N LYS A 79 -3.63 19.73 8.13
CA LYS A 79 -2.27 19.66 7.53
C LYS A 79 -1.79 20.99 6.94
N GLY A 80 -2.50 22.08 7.21
CA GLY A 80 -1.98 23.45 7.11
C GLY A 80 -1.69 23.94 5.69
N GLY A 81 -2.54 23.63 4.72
CA GLY A 81 -2.50 24.22 3.38
C GLY A 81 -1.25 23.89 2.54
N ASN A 82 -0.47 22.88 2.93
CA ASN A 82 0.62 22.38 2.10
C ASN A 82 0.04 21.75 0.82
N LYS A 83 0.55 22.15 -0.35
CA LYS A 83 0.12 21.64 -1.68
C LYS A 83 0.29 20.13 -1.85
N PHE A 84 1.00 19.48 -0.93
CA PHE A 84 1.25 18.05 -0.94
C PHE A 84 1.02 17.49 0.47
N VAL A 85 0.02 16.63 0.62
CA VAL A 85 -0.35 16.03 1.90
C VAL A 85 -0.25 14.52 1.83
N THR A 86 0.21 13.89 2.91
CA THR A 86 0.29 12.42 3.01
C THR A 86 -0.78 11.92 3.97
N LEU A 87 -1.58 10.96 3.51
CA LEU A 87 -2.45 10.13 4.35
C LEU A 87 -1.79 8.77 4.57
N SER A 88 -1.91 8.28 5.79
CA SER A 88 -1.38 7.02 6.28
C SER A 88 -2.41 6.34 7.17
N TRP A 89 -2.14 5.10 7.59
CA TRP A 89 -2.99 4.41 8.56
C TRP A 89 -3.17 5.19 9.88
N GLY A 90 -2.21 6.05 10.25
CA GLY A 90 -2.28 6.87 11.46
C GLY A 90 -3.39 7.92 11.38
N ASP A 91 -3.80 8.30 10.18
CA ASP A 91 -4.93 9.22 9.95
C ASP A 91 -6.29 8.48 10.02
N CYS A 92 -6.29 7.15 10.26
CA CYS A 92 -7.50 6.35 10.49
C CYS A 92 -7.93 6.27 11.96
N VAL A 93 -7.07 6.66 12.90
CA VAL A 93 -7.31 6.49 14.32
C VAL A 93 -8.18 7.64 14.82
N GLU A 94 -9.44 7.33 15.12
CA GLU A 94 -10.27 8.19 15.97
C GLU A 94 -9.59 8.29 17.33
N ASP A 95 -9.39 9.51 17.82
CA ASP A 95 -9.03 9.72 19.22
C ASP A 95 -10.12 9.07 20.09
N GLU A 96 -9.76 8.04 20.86
CA GLU A 96 -10.65 7.22 21.71
C GLU A 96 -11.33 8.02 22.84
N THR A 97 -11.33 9.35 22.81
CA THR A 97 -11.85 10.20 23.89
C THR A 97 -13.30 10.66 23.72
N CYS A 98 -14.00 10.29 22.64
CA CYS A 98 -15.43 10.61 22.47
C CYS A 98 -16.34 9.45 22.90
N VAL A 99 -16.49 9.25 24.21
CA VAL A 99 -17.52 8.36 24.76
C VAL A 99 -18.90 9.00 24.58
N LYS A 100 -19.72 8.46 23.66
CA LYS A 100 -21.15 8.84 23.57
C LYS A 100 -21.87 8.45 24.87
N PRO A 101 -22.63 9.34 25.52
CA PRO A 101 -23.36 8.98 26.73
C PRO A 101 -24.47 7.95 26.40
N SER A 102 -24.50 6.88 27.20
CA SER A 102 -25.59 5.91 27.26
C SER A 102 -26.88 6.60 27.73
N VAL A 103 -28.00 6.23 27.10
CA VAL A 103 -29.35 6.79 27.29
C VAL A 103 -29.93 6.58 28.70
N ASP A 104 -29.25 5.83 29.57
CA ASP A 104 -29.72 5.58 30.93
C ASP A 104 -28.87 6.38 31.93
N GLY A 105 -29.35 7.59 32.21
CA GLY A 105 -28.61 8.63 32.92
C GLY A 105 -28.05 8.19 34.27
N ASN A 106 -26.73 8.25 34.40
CA ASN A 106 -26.03 9.08 35.39
C ASN A 106 -24.50 8.98 35.21
N ARG A 107 -23.87 10.05 34.74
CA ARG A 107 -22.62 10.63 35.25
C ARG A 107 -22.22 11.82 34.39
N ASP A 108 -22.11 12.97 35.05
CA ASP A 108 -21.54 14.20 34.53
C ASP A 108 -20.10 13.98 34.05
N LEU A 109 -19.85 14.26 32.76
CA LEU A 109 -18.55 14.66 32.24
C LEU A 109 -18.79 15.59 31.05
N SER A 110 -18.30 16.81 31.22
CA SER A 110 -18.50 18.01 30.41
C SER A 110 -18.12 17.85 28.93
N THR A 111 -19.12 18.10 28.08
CA THR A 111 -19.06 18.92 26.85
C THR A 111 -17.79 18.84 26.01
N CYS A 112 -17.84 18.04 24.94
CA CYS A 112 -17.28 18.52 23.67
C CYS A 112 -17.98 19.85 23.36
N SER A 113 -17.22 20.93 23.25
CA SER A 113 -17.78 22.21 22.82
C SER A 113 -18.45 22.00 21.46
N GLU A 114 -19.73 22.37 21.35
CA GLU A 114 -20.48 22.50 20.10
C GLU A 114 -19.92 23.67 19.25
N SER A 115 -18.62 23.66 18.98
CA SER A 115 -17.95 24.62 18.12
C SER A 115 -17.18 23.88 17.04
N GLU A 116 -17.87 23.67 15.92
CA GLU A 116 -17.31 23.67 14.56
C GLU A 116 -16.06 22.81 14.31
N PHE A 117 -16.10 21.52 14.68
CA PHE A 117 -15.05 20.58 14.29
C PHE A 117 -15.65 19.29 13.67
N ASN A 118 -15.69 19.30 12.33
CA ASN A 118 -15.64 18.17 11.39
C ASN A 118 -16.55 16.94 11.62
N ASP A 119 -17.84 17.12 11.32
CA ASP A 119 -18.85 16.05 11.18
C ASP A 119 -18.66 15.12 9.95
N PHE A 120 -17.48 15.15 9.31
CA PHE A 120 -17.16 14.26 8.18
C PHE A 120 -15.84 13.54 8.43
N PRO A 121 -15.85 12.31 8.98
CA PRO A 121 -14.67 11.46 8.89
C PRO A 121 -14.14 11.43 7.43
N LEU A 122 -12.84 11.34 7.18
CA LEU A 122 -12.32 11.22 5.79
C LEU A 122 -12.88 10.00 5.03
N PHE A 123 -13.48 9.06 5.77
CA PHE A 123 -13.81 7.71 5.37
C PHE A 123 -15.21 7.30 5.90
N THR A 124 -16.24 8.12 5.68
CA THR A 124 -17.51 8.03 6.46
C THR A 124 -18.55 7.01 6.03
N SER A 125 -18.52 6.41 4.84
CA SER A 125 -19.76 5.79 4.35
C SER A 125 -19.54 4.49 3.60
N GLY A 126 -19.71 3.41 4.34
CA GLY A 126 -20.18 2.13 3.84
C GLY A 126 -21.56 1.83 4.44
N VAL A 127 -22.42 1.22 3.65
CA VAL A 127 -23.68 0.64 4.14
C VAL A 127 -23.47 -0.86 4.20
N ASP A 128 -23.75 -1.49 5.34
CA ASP A 128 -23.72 -2.95 5.42
C ASP A 128 -24.75 -3.58 4.43
N PRO A 129 -24.69 -4.89 4.14
CA PRO A 129 -25.69 -5.55 3.30
C PRO A 129 -27.14 -5.47 3.83
N SER A 130 -27.34 -4.93 5.04
CA SER A 130 -28.62 -4.77 5.72
C SER A 130 -29.14 -3.32 5.70
N GLY A 131 -28.40 -2.37 5.11
CA GLY A 131 -28.84 -0.97 5.00
C GLY A 131 -28.36 -0.03 6.12
N ASN A 132 -27.49 -0.47 7.03
CA ASN A 132 -27.04 0.35 8.16
C ASN A 132 -25.77 1.16 7.84
N LYS A 133 -25.75 2.44 8.25
CA LYS A 133 -24.56 3.30 8.18
C LYS A 133 -23.46 2.73 9.09
N ILE A 134 -22.29 2.45 8.53
CA ILE A 134 -21.10 2.08 9.29
C ILE A 134 -20.43 3.38 9.74
N GLU A 135 -20.73 3.81 10.97
CA GLU A 135 -19.80 4.64 11.73
C GLU A 135 -18.62 3.73 12.10
N ASP A 136 -17.38 4.12 11.79
CA ASP A 136 -16.13 3.69 12.45
C ASP A 136 -14.96 3.74 11.45
N GLY A 137 -13.82 4.29 11.86
CA GLY A 137 -12.50 4.20 11.21
C GLY A 137 -12.02 2.79 10.79
N ARG A 138 -12.81 1.73 11.01
CA ARG A 138 -12.58 0.36 10.51
C ARG A 138 -12.50 0.29 8.98
N ILE A 139 -13.27 1.08 8.24
CA ILE A 139 -13.17 1.10 6.77
C ILE A 139 -11.82 1.69 6.35
N CYS A 140 -11.41 2.80 6.95
CA CYS A 140 -10.09 3.38 6.73
C CYS A 140 -8.98 2.38 7.01
N LEU A 141 -9.04 1.67 8.15
CA LEU A 141 -8.06 0.63 8.50
C LEU A 141 -8.08 -0.52 7.50
N SER A 142 -9.25 -0.95 7.01
CA SER A 142 -9.34 -2.01 6.00
C SER A 142 -8.72 -1.62 4.65
N VAL A 143 -8.60 -0.32 4.37
CA VAL A 143 -8.03 0.22 3.14
C VAL A 143 -6.54 0.54 3.29
N LEU A 144 -6.15 1.23 4.37
CA LEU A 144 -4.79 1.74 4.58
C LEU A 144 -3.90 0.85 5.47
N ALA A 145 -4.48 -0.12 6.17
CA ALA A 145 -3.77 -1.14 6.97
C ALA A 145 -4.43 -2.53 6.87
N PRO A 146 -4.60 -3.08 5.65
CA PRO A 146 -5.20 -4.41 5.48
C PRO A 146 -4.27 -5.52 5.97
N GLU A 147 -4.86 -6.59 6.50
CA GLU A 147 -4.17 -7.86 6.74
C GLU A 147 -4.50 -8.82 5.60
N ILE A 148 -3.50 -9.22 4.80
CA ILE A 148 -3.68 -10.18 3.70
C ILE A 148 -2.76 -11.37 3.92
N ASN A 149 -3.34 -12.57 4.04
CA ASN A 149 -2.60 -13.81 4.34
C ASN A 149 -1.73 -13.70 5.61
N ASN A 150 -2.27 -13.06 6.67
CA ASN A 150 -1.56 -12.81 7.93
C ASN A 150 -0.33 -11.90 7.83
N ILE A 151 -0.25 -11.12 6.75
CA ILE A 151 0.75 -10.07 6.58
C ILE A 151 0.03 -8.74 6.77
N ASP A 152 0.50 -7.97 7.76
CA ASP A 152 0.05 -6.61 8.01
C ASP A 152 0.76 -5.63 7.06
N PHE A 153 -0.04 -4.82 6.36
CA PHE A 153 0.43 -3.78 5.44
C PHE A 153 0.44 -2.37 6.08
N LYS A 154 0.26 -2.30 7.40
CA LYS A 154 0.53 -1.09 8.18
C LYS A 154 1.89 -0.50 7.83
N ASP A 155 1.94 0.84 7.73
CA ASP A 155 3.08 1.66 7.30
C ASP A 155 3.55 1.48 5.84
N GLN A 156 3.07 0.46 5.11
CA GLN A 156 3.48 0.19 3.72
C GLN A 156 2.66 0.98 2.70
N ILE A 157 1.47 1.45 3.09
CA ILE A 157 0.56 2.20 2.23
C ILE A 157 0.61 3.68 2.61
N LYS A 158 0.90 4.53 1.62
CA LYS A 158 0.83 5.99 1.74
C LYS A 158 0.02 6.54 0.58
N VAL A 159 -0.90 7.46 0.87
CA VAL A 159 -1.65 8.17 -0.17
C VAL A 159 -1.18 9.62 -0.17
N TYR A 160 -0.69 10.07 -1.30
CA TYR A 160 -0.24 11.43 -1.49
C TYR A 160 -1.27 12.22 -2.27
N LEU A 161 -1.71 13.34 -1.71
CA LEU A 161 -2.73 14.21 -2.28
C LEU A 161 -2.07 15.50 -2.76
N THR A 162 -2.47 15.96 -3.94
CA THR A 162 -2.02 17.20 -4.55
C THR A 162 -3.15 17.85 -5.33
N ASP A 163 -3.03 19.16 -5.53
CA ASP A 163 -3.86 19.84 -6.53
C ASP A 163 -3.71 19.22 -7.91
N TYR A 164 -4.73 19.41 -8.74
CA TYR A 164 -4.70 18.95 -10.12
C TYR A 164 -3.80 19.85 -10.98
N TYR A 165 -2.79 19.23 -11.59
CA TYR A 165 -1.94 19.84 -12.60
C TYR A 165 -2.09 19.06 -13.92
N GLU A 166 -2.49 19.75 -14.99
CA GLU A 166 -2.70 19.13 -16.31
C GLU A 166 -1.37 18.74 -16.99
N ASP A 167 -0.25 19.30 -16.52
CA ASP A 167 1.08 18.98 -17.03
C ASP A 167 1.49 17.53 -16.69
N ARG A 168 1.40 16.68 -17.71
CA ARG A 168 1.78 15.28 -17.64
C ARG A 168 3.25 15.08 -17.25
N THR A 169 4.15 16.01 -17.60
CA THR A 169 5.58 15.86 -17.29
C THR A 169 5.84 15.95 -15.79
N LYS A 170 5.10 16.81 -15.08
CA LYS A 170 5.13 16.89 -13.62
C LYS A 170 4.62 15.62 -12.96
N SER A 171 3.54 15.05 -13.52
CA SER A 171 2.98 13.78 -13.05
C SER A 171 3.99 12.63 -13.20
N ASP A 172 4.67 12.53 -14.34
CA ASP A 172 5.66 11.49 -14.60
C ASP A 172 6.89 11.64 -13.69
N GLN A 173 7.36 12.87 -13.46
CA GLN A 173 8.45 13.17 -12.52
C GLN A 173 8.08 12.76 -11.09
N LEU A 174 6.87 13.08 -10.65
CA LEU A 174 6.37 12.71 -9.33
C LEU A 174 6.25 11.19 -9.18
N ILE A 175 5.70 10.49 -10.17
CA ILE A 175 5.60 9.02 -10.16
C ILE A 175 6.99 8.38 -10.06
N ASN A 176 7.97 8.89 -10.81
CA ASN A 176 9.33 8.37 -10.77
C ASN A 176 10.01 8.61 -9.41
N LEU A 177 9.77 9.77 -8.79
CA LEU A 177 10.25 10.06 -7.44
C LEU A 177 9.62 9.11 -6.41
N LEU A 178 8.30 8.94 -6.43
CA LEU A 178 7.57 8.07 -5.50
C LEU A 178 7.91 6.58 -5.66
N LYS A 179 8.39 6.16 -6.84
CA LYS A 179 8.86 4.79 -7.09
C LYS A 179 10.20 4.50 -6.44
N SER A 180 11.11 5.46 -6.40
CA SER A 180 12.50 5.26 -5.97
C SER A 180 12.80 5.72 -4.55
N GLU A 181 12.03 6.69 -4.03
CA GLU A 181 12.23 7.27 -2.70
C GLU A 181 11.20 6.74 -1.69
N ASN A 182 11.68 6.46 -0.48
CA ASN A 182 10.86 6.01 0.64
C ASN A 182 10.83 7.00 1.81
N ASP A 183 11.78 7.93 1.86
CA ASP A 183 11.85 8.98 2.88
C ASP A 183 10.89 10.13 2.55
N GLN A 184 9.88 10.30 3.40
CA GLN A 184 8.87 11.35 3.24
C GLN A 184 9.46 12.76 3.26
N THR A 185 10.54 13.01 4.02
CA THR A 185 11.17 14.33 4.09
C THR A 185 11.92 14.66 2.80
N ALA A 186 12.61 13.67 2.23
CA ALA A 186 13.28 13.79 0.94
C ALA A 186 12.28 13.96 -0.21
N ILE A 187 11.14 13.27 -0.14
CA ILE A 187 10.03 13.41 -1.08
C ILE A 187 9.49 14.84 -1.04
N ILE A 188 9.10 15.36 0.13
CA ILE A 188 8.53 16.71 0.25
C ILE A 188 9.50 17.78 -0.27
N GLY A 189 10.80 17.68 0.04
CA GLY A 189 11.82 18.61 -0.43
C GLY A 189 11.93 18.66 -1.97
N GLN A 190 11.79 17.51 -2.64
CA GLN A 190 11.87 17.40 -4.10
C GLN A 190 10.55 17.71 -4.82
N ILE A 191 9.41 17.63 -4.12
CA ILE A 191 8.08 17.86 -4.69
C ILE A 191 7.74 19.34 -4.83
N ASN A 192 8.14 20.16 -3.87
CA ASN A 192 7.88 21.61 -3.90
C ASN A 192 8.27 22.30 -5.23
N PRO A 193 9.44 22.03 -5.83
CA PRO A 193 9.76 22.58 -7.15
C PRO A 193 8.93 21.98 -8.29
N ILE A 194 8.56 20.69 -8.22
CA ILE A 194 7.73 20.01 -9.24
C ILE A 194 6.31 20.62 -9.27
N LEU A 195 5.72 20.87 -8.10
CA LEU A 195 4.38 21.46 -7.94
C LEU A 195 4.39 22.99 -7.93
N SER A 196 5.41 23.62 -8.52
CA SER A 196 5.45 25.07 -8.69
C SER A 196 4.44 25.53 -9.76
N GLY A 197 3.70 26.60 -9.48
CA GLY A 197 2.64 27.16 -10.33
C GLY A 197 1.26 27.22 -9.66
N SER A 198 0.32 27.91 -10.31
CA SER A 198 -1.09 27.90 -9.93
C SER A 198 -1.74 26.60 -10.39
N PRO A 199 -2.50 25.91 -9.52
CA PRO A 199 -3.25 24.73 -9.92
C PRO A 199 -4.28 25.10 -11.00
N ASN A 200 -4.56 24.19 -11.92
CA ASN A 200 -5.59 24.40 -12.94
C ASN A 200 -6.91 23.83 -12.40
N TYR A 201 -8.01 24.53 -12.66
CA TYR A 201 -9.36 24.26 -12.14
C TYR A 201 -9.49 24.52 -10.62
N GLU A 202 -10.12 25.66 -10.28
CA GLU A 202 -10.46 25.98 -8.90
C GLU A 202 -11.38 24.88 -8.32
N SER A 203 -10.95 24.29 -7.20
CA SER A 203 -11.76 23.54 -6.23
C SER A 203 -12.35 22.16 -6.63
N GLN A 204 -12.49 21.79 -7.90
CA GLN A 204 -13.33 20.62 -8.27
C GLN A 204 -12.59 19.32 -8.57
N LEU A 205 -11.28 19.36 -8.78
CA LEU A 205 -10.45 18.17 -9.00
C LEU A 205 -9.30 18.12 -8.00
N MET A 206 -8.94 16.91 -7.59
CA MET A 206 -7.76 16.62 -6.79
C MET A 206 -7.08 15.39 -7.35
N LYS A 207 -5.75 15.44 -7.48
CA LYS A 207 -4.98 14.28 -7.93
C LYS A 207 -4.38 13.59 -6.71
N PHE A 208 -4.30 12.27 -6.76
CA PHE A 208 -3.69 11.49 -5.70
C PHE A 208 -2.83 10.36 -6.24
N TYR A 209 -1.88 9.94 -5.42
CA TYR A 209 -0.96 8.86 -5.71
C TYR A 209 -0.95 7.87 -4.55
N VAL A 210 -1.33 6.63 -4.84
CA VAL A 210 -1.23 5.53 -3.89
C VAL A 210 0.13 4.88 -4.06
N VAL A 211 0.91 4.85 -2.98
CA VAL A 211 2.24 4.25 -2.93
C VAL A 211 2.19 3.07 -1.98
N VAL A 212 2.57 1.89 -2.49
CA VAL A 212 2.68 0.66 -1.71
C VAL A 212 4.12 0.15 -1.74
N THR A 213 4.76 0.18 -0.58
CA THR A 213 6.12 -0.33 -0.36
C THR A 213 6.05 -1.81 0.00
N TRP A 214 6.37 -2.68 -0.95
CA TRP A 214 6.24 -4.14 -0.79
C TRP A 214 7.59 -4.86 -0.58
N HIS A 215 8.71 -4.20 -0.88
CA HIS A 215 10.05 -4.76 -0.70
C HIS A 215 11.11 -3.65 -0.60
N LYS A 216 12.02 -3.75 0.38
CA LYS A 216 13.01 -2.69 0.71
C LYS A 216 14.00 -2.32 -0.42
N LYS A 217 14.27 -3.26 -1.34
CA LYS A 217 15.25 -3.10 -2.44
C LYS A 217 14.62 -3.05 -3.83
N ARG A 218 13.28 -2.92 -3.91
CA ARG A 218 12.56 -2.84 -5.18
C ARG A 218 11.80 -1.53 -5.21
N ASP A 219 11.49 -1.09 -6.42
CA ASP A 219 10.67 0.10 -6.62
C ASP A 219 9.28 -0.09 -6.00
N ASN A 220 8.75 0.99 -5.47
CA ASN A 220 7.39 1.03 -4.95
C ASN A 220 6.38 0.84 -6.07
N ILE A 221 5.20 0.33 -5.70
CA ILE A 221 4.04 0.37 -6.59
C ILE A 221 3.41 1.74 -6.42
N VAL A 222 3.36 2.51 -7.51
CA VAL A 222 2.72 3.84 -7.55
C VAL A 222 1.58 3.79 -8.54
N LEU A 223 0.36 4.04 -8.07
CA LEU A 223 -0.82 4.21 -8.91
C LEU A 223 -1.34 5.64 -8.75
N GLU A 224 -1.69 6.26 -9.86
CA GLU A 224 -2.34 7.57 -9.87
C GLU A 224 -3.87 7.43 -9.92
N GLY A 225 -4.57 8.40 -9.36
CA GLY A 225 -6.02 8.54 -9.46
C GLY A 225 -6.43 10.01 -9.34
N VAL A 226 -7.70 10.27 -9.62
CA VAL A 226 -8.30 11.61 -9.54
C VAL A 226 -9.59 11.51 -8.75
N ILE A 227 -9.78 12.45 -7.82
CA ILE A 227 -11.02 12.65 -7.08
C ILE A 227 -11.73 13.83 -7.74
N SER A 228 -12.98 13.63 -8.12
CA SER A 228 -13.85 14.65 -8.70
C SER A 228 -15.12 14.79 -7.87
N ASP A 229 -15.79 15.93 -8.00
CA ASP A 229 -17.16 16.06 -7.52
C ASP A 229 -18.09 15.08 -8.30
N GLU A 230 -18.93 14.33 -7.58
CA GLU A 230 -19.85 13.35 -8.15
C GLU A 230 -20.84 13.98 -9.15
N ALA A 231 -21.07 15.30 -9.07
CA ALA A 231 -21.91 16.05 -10.01
C ALA A 231 -21.39 16.06 -11.46
N PHE A 232 -20.13 15.66 -11.71
CA PHE A 232 -19.50 15.65 -13.03
C PHE A 232 -19.23 14.24 -13.60
N ARG A 233 -19.71 13.17 -12.96
CA ARG A 233 -19.50 11.78 -13.42
C ARG A 233 -20.69 11.19 -14.16
#